data_AF-A0A966UQ12-F1
#
_entry.id   AF-A0A966UQ12-F1
#
_cell.length_a   1.000
_cell.length_b   1.000
_cell.length_c   1.000
_cell.angle_alpha   90.00
_cell.angle_beta   90.00
_cell.angle_gamma   90.00
#
_symmetry.space_group_name_H-M   'P 1'
#
loop_
_entity.id
_entity.type
_entity.pdbx_description
1 polymer ?
#
loop_
_entity_poly.entity_id
_entity_poly.type
_entity_poly.pdbx_seq_one_letter_code
_entity_poly.pdbx_strand_id
1 'polypeptide(L)'
;MHGKKGFVHAFGALNQAHEHLKAGKKSAEMTMKYDGSPSIVFGHHPKTGKFFVASKSAFNKNPKINYTPEDIERNHGHAPGLVEKLKAALEHLPKVAPKKGVFQGDMMFSHGDVVHNPNGSVSFTPNTITYSAHGTEANNIKKAKVGV
;
A
#
# COMPACT_ATOMS: atom_id res chain seq x y z
N MET A 1 0.69 -39.37 -11.17
CA MET A 1 1.36 -38.57 -12.23
C MET A 1 0.83 -37.14 -12.23
N HIS A 2 1.47 -36.23 -11.48
CA HIS A 2 1.08 -34.82 -11.37
C HIS A 2 1.79 -33.90 -12.40
N GLY A 3 2.71 -34.43 -13.20
CA GLY A 3 3.56 -33.66 -14.12
C GLY A 3 2.82 -32.98 -15.27
N LYS A 4 1.83 -33.65 -15.89
CA LYS A 4 1.11 -33.09 -17.05
C LYS A 4 0.29 -31.84 -16.69
N LYS A 5 -0.40 -31.85 -15.54
CA LYS A 5 -1.17 -30.68 -15.08
C LYS A 5 -0.26 -29.52 -14.67
N GLY A 6 0.85 -29.80 -13.98
CA GLY A 6 1.84 -28.78 -13.63
C GLY A 6 2.51 -28.15 -14.86
N PHE A 7 2.87 -28.97 -15.85
CA PHE A 7 3.44 -28.49 -17.12
C PHE A 7 2.47 -27.57 -17.86
N VAL A 8 1.20 -27.97 -18.03
CA VAL A 8 0.19 -27.15 -18.73
C VAL A 8 -0.04 -25.82 -18.00
N HIS A 9 -0.05 -25.82 -16.67
CA HIS A 9 -0.20 -24.59 -15.89
C HIS A 9 1.01 -23.66 -16.05
N ALA A 10 2.23 -24.18 -15.91
CA ALA A 10 3.45 -23.40 -16.05
C ALA A 10 3.61 -22.83 -17.47
N PHE A 11 3.34 -23.65 -18.49
CA PHE A 11 3.36 -23.22 -19.89
C PHE A 11 2.30 -22.13 -20.15
N GLY A 12 1.09 -22.30 -19.61
CA GLY A 12 0.02 -21.30 -19.71
C GLY A 12 0.41 -19.96 -19.08
N ALA A 13 0.95 -19.98 -17.85
CA ALA A 13 1.39 -18.76 -17.15
C ALA A 13 2.49 -18.02 -17.91
N LEU A 14 3.49 -18.74 -18.43
CA LEU A 14 4.57 -18.15 -19.23
C LEU A 14 4.06 -17.56 -20.54
N ASN A 15 3.15 -18.27 -21.23
CA ASN A 15 2.60 -17.80 -22.48
C ASN A 15 1.71 -16.56 -22.28
N GLN A 16 0.90 -16.54 -21.22
CA GLN A 16 0.14 -15.35 -20.85
C GLN A 16 1.03 -14.16 -20.52
N ALA A 17 2.16 -14.38 -19.82
CA ALA A 17 3.11 -13.32 -19.53
C ALA A 17 3.78 -12.78 -20.82
N HIS A 18 4.17 -13.67 -21.74
CA HIS A 18 4.72 -13.31 -23.04
C HIS A 18 3.75 -12.44 -23.85
N GLU A 19 2.49 -12.88 -23.96
CA GLU A 19 1.45 -12.14 -24.68
C GLU A 19 1.13 -10.79 -24.01
N HIS A 20 1.17 -10.71 -22.68
CA HIS A 20 0.99 -9.46 -21.94
C HIS A 20 2.08 -8.44 -22.28
N LEU A 21 3.35 -8.86 -22.28
CA LEU A 21 4.49 -8.02 -22.61
C LEU A 21 4.49 -7.58 -24.08
N LYS A 22 4.09 -8.47 -24.99
CA LYS A 22 4.12 -8.23 -26.45
C LYS A 22 2.94 -7.40 -26.95
N ALA A 23 1.74 -7.63 -26.42
CA ALA A 23 0.51 -7.06 -26.95
C ALA A 23 -0.03 -5.86 -26.15
N GLY A 24 0.58 -5.51 -25.00
CA GLY A 24 0.04 -4.49 -24.08
C GLY A 24 -1.36 -4.83 -23.55
N LYS A 25 -1.79 -6.09 -23.68
CA LYS A 25 -3.12 -6.56 -23.29
C LYS A 25 -3.18 -6.71 -21.77
N LYS A 26 -4.11 -6.01 -21.12
CA LYS A 26 -4.48 -6.23 -19.71
C LYS A 26 -5.22 -7.57 -19.58
N SER A 27 -4.49 -8.68 -19.48
CA SER A 27 -5.10 -9.94 -19.02
C SER A 27 -5.43 -9.83 -17.52
N ALA A 28 -6.59 -10.33 -17.12
CA ALA A 28 -7.10 -10.23 -15.73
C ALA A 28 -6.27 -11.02 -14.70
N GLU A 29 -5.30 -11.83 -15.14
CA GLU A 29 -4.52 -12.74 -14.29
C GLU A 29 -3.17 -12.17 -13.85
N MET A 30 -2.70 -11.06 -14.42
CA MET A 30 -1.44 -10.43 -14.00
C MET A 30 -1.69 -9.17 -13.18
N THR A 31 -1.24 -9.18 -11.92
CA THR A 31 -1.36 -8.03 -11.00
C THR A 31 0.00 -7.38 -10.80
N MET A 32 0.06 -6.05 -10.91
CA MET A 32 1.25 -5.29 -10.54
C MET A 32 1.33 -5.18 -9.01
N LYS A 33 2.50 -5.47 -8.46
CA LYS A 33 2.80 -5.22 -7.05
C LYS A 33 3.67 -3.99 -6.94
N TYR A 34 3.22 -3.01 -6.16
CA TYR A 34 4.04 -1.88 -5.76
C TYR A 34 4.88 -2.26 -4.54
N ASP A 35 6.13 -1.84 -4.50
CA ASP A 35 7.10 -2.12 -3.43
C ASP A 35 6.97 -1.09 -2.30
N GLY A 36 5.82 -1.14 -1.62
CA GLY A 36 5.48 -0.26 -0.50
C GLY A 36 5.95 -0.80 0.86
N SER A 37 6.07 0.07 1.87
CA SER A 37 6.26 -0.32 3.27
C SER A 37 5.92 0.81 4.26
N PRO A 38 5.29 0.50 5.41
CA PRO A 38 4.79 -0.80 5.85
C PRO A 38 3.41 -1.10 5.28
N SER A 39 2.95 -2.34 5.46
CA SER A 39 1.57 -2.73 5.15
C SER A 39 0.59 -2.13 6.16
N ILE A 40 -0.42 -1.43 5.65
CA ILE A 40 -1.45 -0.74 6.42
C ILE A 40 -2.82 -1.31 6.04
N VAL A 41 -3.59 -1.67 7.05
CA VAL A 41 -5.01 -2.02 6.95
C VAL A 41 -5.81 -0.85 7.47
N PHE A 42 -6.77 -0.36 6.70
CA PHE A 42 -7.57 0.81 7.06
C PHE A 42 -9.00 0.68 6.55
N GLY A 43 -9.91 1.44 7.16
CA GLY A 43 -11.31 1.50 6.75
C GLY A 43 -12.25 1.54 7.93
N HIS A 44 -13.50 1.18 7.69
CA HIS A 44 -14.55 1.24 8.71
C HIS A 44 -14.76 -0.14 9.33
N HIS A 45 -14.66 -0.20 10.66
CA HIS A 45 -14.85 -1.45 11.39
C HIS A 45 -16.26 -2.00 11.15
N PRO A 46 -16.42 -3.27 10.71
CA PRO A 46 -17.68 -3.78 10.17
C PRO A 46 -18.83 -3.80 11.18
N LYS A 47 -18.52 -3.89 12.48
CA LYS A 47 -19.54 -3.89 13.55
C LYS A 47 -19.84 -2.52 14.14
N THR A 48 -18.84 -1.62 14.17
CA THR A 48 -18.94 -0.35 14.92
C THR A 48 -19.00 0.87 14.01
N GLY A 49 -18.68 0.71 12.73
CA GLY A 49 -18.62 1.81 11.75
C GLY A 49 -17.47 2.79 11.97
N LYS A 50 -16.69 2.66 13.06
CA LYS A 50 -15.58 3.55 13.37
C LYS A 50 -14.43 3.33 12.39
N PHE A 51 -13.87 4.43 11.90
CA PHE A 51 -12.66 4.37 11.08
C PHE A 51 -11.49 3.90 11.94
N PHE A 52 -10.66 3.02 11.39
CA PHE A 52 -9.47 2.52 12.07
C PHE A 52 -8.30 2.41 11.11
N VAL A 53 -7.10 2.37 11.69
CA VAL A 53 -5.87 1.92 11.02
C VAL A 53 -5.19 0.83 11.82
N ALA A 54 -4.49 -0.05 11.13
CA ALA A 54 -3.72 -1.12 11.73
C ALA A 54 -2.56 -1.48 10.81
N SER A 55 -1.54 -2.14 11.35
CA SER A 55 -0.57 -2.85 10.52
C SER A 55 -1.13 -4.22 10.12
N LYS A 56 -0.28 -5.09 9.54
CA LYS A 56 -0.59 -6.51 9.33
C LYS A 56 -1.07 -7.24 10.60
N SER A 57 -0.79 -6.68 11.79
CA SER A 57 -1.28 -7.18 13.07
C SER A 57 -2.81 -7.13 13.24
N ALA A 58 -3.56 -6.52 12.32
CA ALA A 58 -5.02 -6.63 12.24
C ALA A 58 -5.51 -8.08 12.14
N PHE A 59 -4.69 -8.99 11.62
CA PHE A 59 -5.04 -10.40 11.42
C PHE A 59 -4.47 -11.34 12.49
N ASN A 60 -3.87 -10.80 13.55
CA ASN A 60 -3.37 -11.61 14.66
C ASN A 60 -4.53 -12.16 15.50
N LYS A 61 -4.27 -13.23 16.27
CA LYS A 61 -5.24 -13.78 17.24
C LYS A 61 -5.81 -12.70 18.16
N ASN A 62 -4.93 -11.81 18.64
CA ASN A 62 -5.29 -10.59 19.34
C ASN A 62 -5.00 -9.41 18.41
N PRO A 63 -6.00 -8.92 17.66
CA PRO A 63 -5.77 -7.91 16.63
C PRO A 63 -5.46 -6.55 17.26
N LYS A 64 -4.43 -5.87 16.74
CA LYS A 64 -4.09 -4.51 17.14
C LYS A 64 -4.77 -3.52 16.19
N ILE A 65 -5.96 -3.09 16.57
CA ILE A 65 -6.76 -2.10 15.83
C ILE A 65 -6.63 -0.75 16.54
N ASN A 66 -6.34 0.30 15.78
CA ASN A 66 -6.11 1.64 16.33
C ASN A 66 -7.19 2.60 15.85
N TYR A 67 -7.93 3.19 16.78
CA TYR A 67 -8.94 4.21 16.51
C TYR A 67 -8.44 5.61 16.83
N THR A 68 -7.46 5.73 17.73
CA THR A 68 -6.87 7.00 18.16
C THR A 68 -5.34 6.96 18.10
N PRO A 69 -4.66 8.13 18.12
CA PRO A 69 -3.20 8.18 18.21
C PRO A 69 -2.64 7.46 19.45
N GLU A 70 -3.36 7.46 20.57
CA GLU A 70 -2.97 6.79 21.81
C GLU A 70 -3.02 5.26 21.67
N ASP A 71 -3.97 4.74 20.90
CA ASP A 71 -4.01 3.32 20.55
C ASP A 71 -2.76 2.91 19.78
N ILE A 72 -2.33 3.75 18.83
CA ILE A 72 -1.13 3.51 18.01
C ILE A 72 0.10 3.45 18.91
N GLU A 73 0.27 4.43 19.80
CA GLU A 73 1.40 4.47 20.74
C GLU A 73 1.40 3.26 21.67
N ARG A 74 0.25 2.90 22.24
CA ARG A 74 0.13 1.72 23.11
C ARG A 74 0.48 0.42 22.38
N ASN A 75 0.08 0.29 21.11
CA ASN A 75 0.25 -0.94 20.34
C ASN A 75 1.63 -1.04 19.66
N HIS A 76 2.23 0.09 19.31
CA HIS A 76 3.37 0.20 18.39
C HIS A 76 4.49 1.16 18.85
N GLY A 77 4.43 1.74 20.06
CA GLY A 77 5.40 2.74 20.54
C GLY A 77 6.87 2.29 20.56
N HIS A 78 7.13 0.98 20.49
CA HIS A 78 8.47 0.41 20.31
C HIS A 78 9.04 0.59 18.88
N ALA A 79 8.23 1.05 17.92
CA ALA A 79 8.58 1.21 16.51
C ALA A 79 8.20 2.63 16.02
N PRO A 80 9.02 3.66 16.31
CA PRO A 80 8.69 5.07 16.03
C PRO A 80 8.33 5.34 14.57
N GLY A 81 9.08 4.80 13.61
CA GLY A 81 8.77 5.00 12.18
C GLY A 81 7.45 4.37 11.74
N LEU A 82 7.00 3.28 12.39
CA LEU A 82 5.67 2.71 12.15
C LEU A 82 4.58 3.58 12.78
N VAL A 83 4.82 4.10 13.99
CA VAL A 83 3.89 4.99 14.69
C VAL A 83 3.61 6.24 13.87
N GLU A 84 4.64 6.90 13.35
CA GLU A 84 4.49 8.09 12.50
C GLU A 84 3.62 7.81 11.27
N LYS A 85 3.91 6.71 10.56
CA LYS A 85 3.16 6.29 9.37
C LYS A 85 1.70 5.93 9.69
N LEU A 86 1.45 5.23 10.80
CA LEU A 86 0.08 4.91 11.23
C LEU A 86 -0.69 6.16 11.66
N LYS A 87 -0.04 7.13 12.33
CA LYS A 87 -0.67 8.40 12.70
C LYS A 87 -1.04 9.21 11.45
N ALA A 88 -0.13 9.33 10.50
CA ALA A 88 -0.40 9.99 9.22
C ALA A 88 -1.55 9.31 8.46
N ALA A 89 -1.59 7.97 8.47
CA ALA A 89 -2.68 7.20 7.90
C ALA A 89 -4.02 7.48 8.62
N LEU A 90 -4.04 7.49 9.95
CA LEU A 90 -5.25 7.75 10.75
C LEU A 90 -5.80 9.15 10.52
N GLU A 91 -4.92 10.14 10.34
CA GLU A 91 -5.32 11.53 10.12
C GLU A 91 -5.87 11.77 8.69
N HIS A 92 -5.21 11.17 7.69
CA HIS A 92 -5.45 11.53 6.29
C HIS A 92 -6.32 10.55 5.51
N LEU A 93 -6.23 9.24 5.77
CA LEU A 93 -7.01 8.24 5.04
C LEU A 93 -8.54 8.35 5.23
N PRO A 94 -9.10 8.74 6.39
CA PRO A 94 -10.56 8.89 6.50
C PRO A 94 -11.15 9.91 5.52
N LYS A 95 -10.34 10.84 5.01
CA LYS A 95 -10.77 11.90 4.07
C LYS A 95 -10.94 11.39 2.64
N VAL A 96 -10.31 10.26 2.30
CA VAL A 96 -10.25 9.71 0.93
C VAL A 96 -10.73 8.27 0.83
N ALA A 97 -10.69 7.51 1.92
CA ALA A 97 -11.10 6.13 1.95
C ALA A 97 -12.61 5.98 1.71
N PRO A 98 -13.05 4.89 1.06
CA PRO A 98 -14.47 4.58 0.93
C PRO A 98 -15.16 4.49 2.30
N LYS A 99 -16.40 5.01 2.39
CA LYS A 99 -17.20 5.04 3.63
C LYS A 99 -17.53 3.66 4.22
N LYS A 100 -17.29 2.59 3.47
CA LYS A 100 -17.56 1.20 3.86
C LYS A 100 -16.46 0.30 3.33
N GLY A 101 -16.16 -0.73 4.11
CA GLY A 101 -15.16 -1.73 3.75
C GLY A 101 -13.87 -1.57 4.56
N VAL A 102 -13.06 -2.62 4.46
CA VAL A 102 -11.71 -2.69 5.01
C VAL A 102 -10.78 -2.94 3.83
N PHE A 103 -9.75 -2.12 3.72
CA PHE A 103 -8.80 -2.11 2.63
C PHE A 103 -7.41 -2.37 3.19
N GLN A 104 -6.58 -3.01 2.38
CA GLN A 104 -5.18 -3.24 2.68
C GLN A 104 -4.34 -2.71 1.52
N GLY A 105 -3.29 -1.96 1.87
CA GLY A 105 -2.30 -1.46 0.94
C GLY A 105 -0.96 -1.28 1.65
N ASP A 106 0.08 -0.97 0.89
CA ASP A 106 1.40 -0.72 1.45
C ASP A 106 1.71 0.77 1.30
N MET A 107 2.20 1.40 2.36
CA MET A 107 2.48 2.84 2.31
C MET A 107 3.63 3.12 1.35
N MET A 108 3.38 4.01 0.39
CA MET A 108 4.36 4.41 -0.62
C MET A 108 5.18 5.61 -0.14
N PHE A 109 4.54 6.58 0.50
CA PHE A 109 5.22 7.73 1.08
C PHE A 109 4.34 8.41 2.14
N SER A 110 5.00 9.07 3.08
CA SER A 110 4.46 10.14 3.91
C SER A 110 5.16 11.46 3.56
N HIS A 111 4.70 12.60 4.08
CA HIS A 111 5.23 13.92 3.71
C HIS A 111 6.76 14.04 3.84
N GLY A 112 7.40 13.32 4.78
CA GLY A 112 8.85 13.33 4.98
C GLY A 112 9.65 12.42 4.03
N ASP A 113 8.99 11.48 3.36
CA ASP A 113 9.66 10.47 2.52
C ASP A 113 9.89 10.96 1.07
N VAL A 114 9.25 12.06 0.68
CA VAL A 114 9.27 12.56 -0.70
C VAL A 114 10.48 13.47 -0.93
N VAL A 115 11.36 13.06 -1.84
CA VAL A 115 12.51 13.84 -2.28
C VAL A 115 12.12 14.71 -3.48
N HIS A 116 12.41 16.01 -3.40
CA HIS A 116 12.15 16.97 -4.46
C HIS A 116 13.42 17.17 -5.29
N ASN A 117 13.37 16.79 -6.57
CA ASN A 117 14.53 16.85 -7.43
C ASN A 117 14.65 18.22 -8.15
N PRO A 118 15.86 18.68 -8.49
CA PRO A 118 16.07 19.97 -9.17
C PRO A 118 15.37 20.08 -10.54
N ASN A 119 15.17 18.95 -11.22
CA ASN A 119 14.46 18.87 -12.50
C ASN A 119 12.92 18.98 -12.36
N GLY A 120 12.42 19.25 -11.15
CA GLY A 120 10.99 19.36 -10.85
C GLY A 120 10.26 18.04 -10.61
N SER A 121 10.92 16.89 -10.78
CA SER A 121 10.37 15.58 -10.43
C SER A 121 10.35 15.35 -8.92
N VAL A 122 9.63 14.32 -8.49
CA VAL A 122 9.69 13.82 -7.11
C VAL A 122 10.04 12.34 -7.11
N SER A 123 10.73 11.90 -6.08
CA SER A 123 11.07 10.50 -5.89
C SER A 123 10.89 10.06 -4.44
N PHE A 124 10.61 8.78 -4.23
CA PHE A 124 10.48 8.17 -2.91
C PHE A 124 10.82 6.68 -3.01
N THR A 125 11.36 6.13 -1.92
CA THR A 125 11.82 4.74 -1.83
C THR A 125 11.14 4.09 -0.63
N PRO A 126 9.92 3.56 -0.79
CA PRO A 126 9.13 3.09 0.35
C PRO A 126 9.78 1.89 1.04
N ASN A 127 10.41 1.02 0.24
CA ASN A 127 11.09 -0.18 0.70
C ASN A 127 12.45 -0.32 0.01
N THR A 128 12.51 -0.91 -1.20
CA THR A 128 13.77 -1.13 -1.94
C THR A 128 13.80 -0.40 -3.27
N ILE A 129 12.68 -0.33 -3.99
CA ILE A 129 12.58 0.30 -5.30
C ILE A 129 12.29 1.79 -5.14
N THR A 130 13.03 2.61 -5.90
CA THR A 130 12.80 4.06 -5.96
C THR A 130 11.80 4.37 -7.07
N TYR A 131 10.72 5.03 -6.71
CA TYR A 131 9.72 5.54 -7.63
C TYR A 131 10.03 6.99 -7.97
N SER A 132 9.85 7.38 -9.23
CA SER A 132 9.99 8.76 -9.68
C SER A 132 8.76 9.17 -10.46
N ALA A 133 8.20 10.32 -10.11
CA ALA A 133 7.05 10.91 -10.80
C ALA A 133 7.45 12.25 -11.41
N HIS A 134 6.91 12.53 -12.59
CA HIS A 134 7.18 13.74 -13.37
C HIS A 134 5.86 14.48 -13.65
N GLY A 135 5.94 15.72 -14.14
CA GLY A 135 4.77 16.46 -14.61
C GLY A 135 3.64 16.61 -13.58
N THR A 136 2.42 16.24 -13.98
CA THR A 136 1.20 16.39 -13.17
C THR A 136 1.24 15.51 -11.92
N GLU A 137 1.73 14.29 -12.04
CA GLU A 137 1.86 13.32 -10.95
C GLU A 137 2.82 13.84 -9.88
N ALA A 138 3.94 14.44 -10.29
CA ALA A 138 4.85 15.08 -9.36
C ALA A 138 4.15 16.19 -8.57
N ASN A 139 3.36 17.02 -9.23
CA ASN A 139 2.62 18.10 -8.57
C ASN A 139 1.54 17.59 -7.61
N ASN A 140 0.90 16.48 -7.93
CA ASN A 140 -0.08 15.83 -7.05
C ASN A 140 0.61 15.25 -5.80
N ILE A 141 1.74 14.56 -5.98
CA ILE A 141 2.51 13.97 -4.88
C ILE A 141 3.09 15.04 -3.95
N LYS A 142 3.57 16.17 -4.48
CA LYS A 142 4.03 17.32 -3.68
C LYS A 142 2.95 17.87 -2.74
N LYS A 143 1.68 17.78 -3.13
CA LYS A 143 0.53 18.24 -2.34
C LYS A 143 -0.03 17.16 -1.41
N ALA A 144 0.21 15.90 -1.74
CA ALA A 144 -0.27 14.76 -0.97
C ALA A 144 0.41 14.69 0.40
N LYS A 145 -0.34 14.23 1.40
CA LYS A 145 0.18 14.01 2.77
C LYS A 145 0.60 12.57 3.01
N VAL A 146 -0.06 11.64 2.32
CA VAL A 146 0.20 10.20 2.33
C VAL A 146 -0.06 9.63 0.95
N GLY A 147 0.67 8.57 0.59
CA GLY A 147 0.40 7.69 -0.54
C GLY A 147 0.33 6.24 -0.07
N VAL A 148 -0.72 5.52 -0.46
CA VAL A 148 -0.99 4.10 -0.18
C VAL A 148 -1.48 3.44 -1.45
#